data_AF-A0A0M3K6C2-F1
#
_entry.id   AF-A0A0M3K6C2-F1
#
_cell.length_a   1.000
_cell.length_b   1.000
_cell.length_c   1.000
_cell.angle_alpha   90.00
_cell.angle_beta   90.00
_cell.angle_gamma   90.00
#
_symmetry.space_group_name_H-M   'P 1'
#
loop_
_entity.id
_entity.type
_entity.pdbx_description
1 polymer ?
#
loop_
_entity_poly.entity_id
_entity_poly.type
_entity_poly.pdbx_seq_one_letter_code
_entity_poly.pdbx_strand_id
1 'polypeptide(L)'
;MYWLGGKQDTVESAWYWQDNSTFNYINWTPGEPNGLYKPFPMCLLVNYGIGWDDNTCSEAMFGACSFICKKNASSAPLNKFESIEETQGHAETILHPKGRFSSPMYSGGDL
;
A
#
# COMPACT_ATOMS: atom_id res chain seq x y z
N MET A 1 13.47 0.29 13.55
CA MET A 1 14.33 0.06 12.37
C MET A 1 13.53 -0.78 11.38
N TYR A 2 13.63 -0.48 10.09
CA TYR A 2 12.89 -1.22 9.06
C TYR A 2 13.80 -1.60 7.91
N TRP A 3 13.75 -2.86 7.50
CA TRP A 3 14.40 -3.31 6.28
C TRP A 3 13.71 -2.73 5.06
N LEU A 4 14.53 -2.35 4.09
CA LEU A 4 14.13 -1.95 2.75
C LEU A 4 14.51 -3.06 1.76
N GLY A 5 14.11 -2.89 0.50
CA GLY A 5 14.42 -3.86 -0.56
C GLY A 5 15.82 -3.71 -1.16
N GLY A 6 16.74 -2.97 -0.53
CA GLY A 6 18.07 -2.71 -1.07
C GLY A 6 19.05 -3.80 -0.65
N LYS A 7 19.87 -4.29 -1.58
CA LYS A 7 20.82 -5.38 -1.33
C LYS A 7 22.14 -5.15 -2.08
N GLN A 8 23.22 -5.68 -1.51
CA GLN A 8 24.53 -5.78 -2.12
C GLN A 8 25.07 -7.21 -1.89
N ASP A 9 25.46 -7.90 -2.96
CA ASP A 9 25.84 -9.32 -2.89
C ASP A 9 27.30 -9.54 -2.47
N THR A 10 28.21 -8.66 -2.88
CA THR A 10 29.64 -8.63 -2.49
C THR A 10 30.14 -7.19 -2.39
N VAL A 11 31.34 -6.98 -1.82
CA VAL A 11 31.93 -5.63 -1.66
C VAL A 11 32.20 -4.94 -3.01
N GLU A 12 32.43 -5.73 -4.06
CA GLU A 12 32.66 -5.25 -5.42
C GLU A 12 31.36 -5.04 -6.21
N SER A 13 30.24 -5.60 -5.76
CA SER A 13 28.95 -5.48 -6.44
C SER A 13 28.31 -4.12 -6.17
N ALA A 14 27.54 -3.61 -7.13
CA ALA A 14 26.72 -2.42 -6.91
C ALA A 14 25.50 -2.74 -6.04
N TRP A 15 25.00 -1.73 -5.32
CA TRP A 15 23.70 -1.80 -4.66
C TRP A 15 22.57 -1.89 -5.68
N TYR A 16 21.55 -2.69 -5.38
CA TYR A 16 20.36 -2.83 -6.21
C TYR A 16 19.09 -2.98 -5.38
N TRP A 17 17.96 -2.58 -5.96
CA TRP A 17 16.63 -2.86 -5.40
C TRP A 17 16.15 -4.24 -5.86
N GLN A 18 15.59 -5.03 -4.95
CA GLN A 18 15.02 -6.36 -5.24
C GLN A 18 13.84 -6.31 -6.24
N ASP A 19 13.22 -5.14 -6.43
CA ASP A 19 12.15 -4.94 -7.42
C ASP A 19 12.67 -4.55 -8.82
N ASN A 20 14.00 -4.60 -9.02
CA ASN A 20 14.70 -4.23 -10.25
C ASN A 20 14.52 -2.77 -10.69
N SER A 21 14.02 -1.89 -9.82
CA SER A 21 14.03 -0.46 -10.10
C SER A 21 15.47 0.10 -10.09
N THR A 22 15.69 1.18 -10.83
CA THR A 22 17.00 1.81 -10.92
C THR A 22 17.46 2.31 -9.55
N PHE A 23 18.69 1.96 -9.15
CA PHE A 23 19.31 2.44 -7.92
C PHE A 23 19.97 3.82 -8.14
N ASN A 24 19.15 4.88 -8.24
CA ASN A 24 19.61 6.25 -8.55
C ASN A 24 19.32 7.31 -7.48
N TYR A 25 18.55 6.95 -6.44
CA TYR A 25 18.41 7.77 -5.25
C TYR A 25 19.36 7.24 -4.17
N ILE A 26 19.99 8.13 -3.42
CA ILE A 26 20.96 7.78 -2.38
C ILE A 26 20.66 8.62 -1.13
N ASN A 27 20.56 7.97 0.03
CA ASN A 27 20.32 8.64 1.31
C ASN A 27 21.03 7.96 2.48
N TRP A 28 22.33 7.68 2.33
CA TRP A 28 23.14 7.10 3.41
C TRP A 28 23.21 8.02 4.63
N THR A 29 23.15 7.44 5.82
CA THR A 29 23.51 8.12 7.06
C THR A 29 25.01 8.48 7.01
N PRO A 30 25.46 9.60 7.60
CA PRO A 30 26.89 9.93 7.62
C PRO A 30 27.74 8.77 8.16
N GLY A 31 28.69 8.29 7.37
CA GLY A 31 29.53 7.14 7.69
C GLY A 31 29.11 5.83 7.01
N GLU A 32 27.92 5.79 6.41
CA GLU A 32 27.39 4.63 5.69
C GLU A 32 27.57 4.74 4.16
N PRO A 33 27.59 3.61 3.42
CA PRO A 33 27.63 2.24 3.93
C PRO A 33 29.03 1.89 4.45
N ASN A 34 29.11 1.32 5.64
CA ASN A 34 30.37 1.07 6.33
C ASN A 34 30.86 -0.39 6.19
N GLY A 35 29.98 -1.33 5.81
CA GLY A 35 30.32 -2.74 5.65
C GLY A 35 30.91 -3.39 6.91
N LEU A 36 30.62 -2.85 8.10
CA LEU A 36 31.19 -3.30 9.38
C LEU A 36 30.78 -4.73 9.73
N TYR A 37 29.58 -5.12 9.31
CA TYR A 37 29.00 -6.42 9.61
C TYR A 37 29.21 -7.37 8.43
N LYS A 38 30.41 -7.95 8.31
CA LYS A 38 30.66 -9.08 7.40
C LYS A 38 30.22 -10.37 8.09
N PRO A 39 29.60 -11.34 7.39
CA PRO A 39 29.70 -11.57 5.95
C PRO A 39 28.54 -11.03 5.10
N PHE A 40 28.82 -10.84 3.80
CA PHE A 40 27.80 -10.56 2.76
C PHE A 40 26.74 -11.69 2.65
N PRO A 41 25.55 -11.41 2.12
CA PRO A 41 25.09 -10.14 1.53
C PRO A 41 24.71 -9.07 2.56
N MET A 42 24.89 -7.80 2.18
CA MET A 42 24.42 -6.65 2.94
C MET A 42 23.03 -6.23 2.47
N CYS A 43 22.17 -5.87 3.42
CA CYS A 43 20.83 -5.38 3.19
C CYS A 43 20.68 -3.97 3.74
N LEU A 44 19.81 -3.20 3.09
CA LEU A 44 19.59 -1.79 3.39
C LEU A 44 18.45 -1.67 4.41
N LEU A 45 18.66 -0.86 5.45
CA LEU A 45 17.65 -0.55 6.46
C LEU A 45 17.59 0.94 6.73
N VAL A 46 16.47 1.40 7.31
CA VAL A 46 16.35 2.76 7.86
C VAL A 46 16.41 2.71 9.38
N ASN A 47 17.29 3.54 9.94
CA ASN A 47 17.41 3.74 11.37
C ASN A 47 17.01 5.18 11.75
N TYR A 48 16.16 5.32 12.76
CA TYR A 48 15.61 6.59 13.27
C TYR A 48 15.05 7.60 12.24
N GLY A 49 14.80 7.19 10.99
CA GLY A 49 14.19 8.02 9.94
C GLY A 49 15.11 9.05 9.28
N ILE A 50 16.42 9.02 9.56
CA ILE A 50 17.38 10.06 9.11
C ILE A 50 18.05 9.65 7.79
N GLY A 51 18.32 8.36 7.61
CA GLY A 51 19.07 7.85 6.47
C GLY A 51 19.08 6.33 6.42
N TRP A 52 19.81 5.81 5.45
CA TRP A 52 20.05 4.40 5.25
C TRP A 52 21.29 3.94 6.01
N ASP A 53 21.25 2.67 6.37
CA ASP A 53 22.30 1.93 7.06
C ASP A 53 22.36 0.54 6.42
N ASP A 54 23.52 -0.14 6.49
CA ASP A 54 23.74 -1.46 5.92
C ASP A 54 24.08 -2.50 6.99
N ASN A 55 23.42 -3.66 6.93
CA ASN A 55 23.72 -4.76 7.82
C ASN A 55 23.50 -6.12 7.13
N THR A 56 24.04 -7.21 7.69
CA THR A 56 23.81 -8.55 7.20
C THR A 56 22.31 -8.86 7.16
N CYS A 57 21.84 -9.38 6.02
CA CYS A 57 20.41 -9.59 5.78
C CYS A 57 19.73 -10.54 6.79
N SER A 58 20.52 -11.36 7.50
CA SER A 58 20.05 -12.32 8.49
C SER A 58 20.02 -11.79 9.92
N GLU A 59 20.47 -10.56 10.16
CA GLU A 59 20.55 -10.04 11.52
C GLU A 59 19.17 -9.66 12.06
N ALA A 60 18.67 -10.43 13.03
CA ALA A 60 17.50 -10.07 13.81
C ALA A 60 17.90 -8.98 14.81
N MET A 61 18.11 -7.75 14.32
CA MET A 61 18.85 -6.73 15.07
C MET A 61 18.32 -6.49 16.49
N PHE A 62 17.01 -6.59 16.76
CA PHE A 62 16.46 -6.49 18.14
C PHE A 62 15.11 -7.21 18.30
N GLY A 63 14.93 -8.40 17.72
CA GLY A 63 13.67 -9.15 17.73
C GLY A 63 13.04 -9.29 16.35
N ALA A 64 11.70 -9.17 16.25
CA ALA A 64 10.99 -9.39 14.99
C ALA A 64 11.47 -8.46 13.87
N CYS A 65 11.87 -9.04 12.73
CA CYS A 65 12.29 -8.30 11.55
C CYS A 65 11.11 -7.46 11.02
N SER A 66 11.19 -6.14 11.16
CA SER A 66 10.22 -5.21 10.57
C SER A 66 10.72 -4.74 9.19
N PHE A 67 9.82 -4.68 8.21
CA PHE A 67 10.16 -4.30 6.82
C PHE A 67 9.10 -3.38 6.24
N ILE A 68 9.49 -2.62 5.21
CA ILE A 68 8.57 -1.77 4.43
C ILE A 68 8.34 -2.42 3.07
N CYS A 69 7.08 -2.68 2.71
CA CYS A 69 6.69 -3.23 1.43
C CYS A 69 6.30 -2.14 0.42
N LYS A 70 6.63 -2.38 -0.85
CA LYS A 70 6.11 -1.63 -2.00
C LYS A 70 5.22 -2.56 -2.83
N LYS A 71 4.05 -2.09 -3.22
CA LYS A 71 3.21 -2.75 -4.25
C LYS A 71 3.02 -1.82 -5.43
N ASN A 72 2.89 -2.39 -6.63
CA ASN A 72 2.46 -1.63 -7.79
C ASN A 72 0.98 -1.27 -7.63
N ALA A 73 0.61 -0.02 -7.95
CA ALA A 73 -0.79 0.41 -7.90
C ALA A 73 -1.71 -0.45 -8.78
N SER A 74 -1.17 -0.98 -9.88
CA SER A 74 -1.89 -1.77 -10.90
C SER A 74 -2.28 -3.19 -10.47
N SER A 75 -1.83 -3.69 -9.31
CA SER A 75 -2.24 -5.00 -8.78
C SER A 75 -3.43 -4.93 -7.83
N ALA A 76 -3.96 -3.74 -7.57
CA ALA A 76 -5.32 -3.61 -7.05
C ALA A 76 -6.28 -3.77 -8.23
N PRO A 77 -7.32 -4.62 -8.17
CA PRO A 77 -8.35 -4.63 -9.20
C PRO A 77 -8.95 -3.22 -9.27
N LEU A 78 -8.71 -2.54 -10.39
CA LEU A 78 -9.42 -1.32 -10.75
C LEU A 78 -10.89 -1.73 -10.92
N ASN A 79 -11.76 -1.16 -10.09
CA ASN A 79 -13.21 -1.39 -10.04
C ASN A 79 -13.65 -2.72 -9.40
N LYS A 80 -13.64 -2.78 -8.07
CA LYS A 80 -14.65 -3.56 -7.33
C LYS A 80 -15.82 -2.65 -6.94
N PHE A 81 -16.49 -2.09 -7.94
CA PHE A 81 -17.92 -1.85 -7.82
C PHE A 81 -18.57 -3.11 -8.35
N GLU A 82 -19.03 -3.95 -7.43
CA GLU A 82 -19.76 -5.16 -7.75
C GLU A 82 -21.01 -4.76 -8.53
N SER A 83 -21.08 -5.19 -9.78
CA SER A 83 -22.26 -5.08 -10.64
C SER A 83 -23.44 -5.70 -9.90
N ILE A 84 -24.45 -4.90 -9.58
CA ILE A 84 -25.74 -5.43 -9.14
C ILE A 84 -26.31 -6.18 -10.35
N GLU A 85 -26.26 -7.51 -10.33
CA GLU A 85 -27.02 -8.32 -11.28
C GLU A 85 -28.51 -8.18 -10.95
N GLU A 86 -29.20 -7.38 -11.76
CA GLU A 86 -30.65 -7.31 -11.79
C GLU A 86 -31.17 -8.65 -12.34
N THR A 87 -31.46 -9.60 -11.45
CA THR A 87 -32.07 -10.86 -11.86
C THR A 87 -33.52 -10.61 -12.22
N GLN A 88 -33.81 -10.83 -13.50
CA GLN A 88 -35.12 -10.82 -14.14
C GLN A 88 -36.11 -11.74 -13.39
N GLY A 89 -36.84 -11.18 -12.43
CA GLY A 89 -37.96 -11.82 -11.75
C GLY A 89 -39.29 -11.44 -12.42
N HIS A 90 -39.86 -12.38 -13.16
CA HIS A 90 -41.17 -12.28 -13.80
C HIS A 90 -42.30 -12.26 -12.75
N ALA A 91 -43.16 -11.24 -12.74
CA ALA A 91 -44.53 -11.33 -12.23
C ALA A 91 -45.39 -10.21 -12.84
N GLU A 92 -46.58 -10.59 -13.33
CA GLU A 92 -47.44 -9.80 -14.20
C GLU A 92 -48.22 -8.65 -13.52
N THR A 93 -48.61 -7.72 -14.38
CA THR A 93 -49.41 -6.49 -14.25
C THR A 93 -50.68 -6.58 -13.39
N ILE A 94 -50.94 -5.55 -12.56
CA ILE A 94 -52.30 -5.04 -12.34
C ILE A 94 -52.31 -3.52 -12.58
N LEU A 95 -52.94 -3.11 -13.67
CA LEU A 95 -53.35 -1.74 -13.96
C LEU A 95 -54.61 -1.41 -13.16
N HIS A 96 -54.62 -0.29 -12.44
CA HIS A 96 -55.86 0.39 -12.05
C HIS A 96 -55.86 1.87 -12.49
N PRO A 97 -57.03 2.42 -12.82
CA PRO A 97 -57.18 3.53 -13.76
C PRO A 97 -57.21 4.90 -13.09
N LYS A 98 -56.86 5.92 -13.88
CA LYS A 98 -56.89 7.38 -13.63
C LYS A 98 -57.78 7.87 -12.47
N GLY A 99 -57.22 8.75 -11.62
CA GLY A 99 -57.96 9.57 -10.66
C GLY A 99 -57.11 10.73 -10.12
N ARG A 100 -57.73 11.90 -9.95
CA ARG A 100 -57.15 13.23 -9.69
C ARG A 100 -57.35 13.64 -8.22
N PHE A 101 -56.48 14.53 -7.71
CA PHE A 101 -56.53 15.28 -6.43
C PHE A 101 -56.45 14.44 -5.14
N SER A 102 -55.79 14.86 -4.05
CA SER A 102 -55.80 16.17 -3.39
C SER A 102 -54.58 16.33 -2.47
N SER A 103 -54.14 17.57 -2.24
CA SER A 103 -53.40 17.94 -1.04
C SER A 103 -54.36 18.14 0.13
N PRO A 104 -53.86 18.07 1.37
CA PRO A 104 -54.28 19.04 2.37
C PRO A 104 -53.12 19.83 2.98
N MET A 105 -53.42 21.11 3.26
CA MET A 105 -52.69 22.06 4.10
C MET A 105 -52.86 21.72 5.59
N TYR A 106 -51.86 22.07 6.41
CA TYR A 106 -51.89 22.79 7.72
C TYR A 106 -50.57 22.47 8.47
N SER A 107 -49.91 23.28 9.30
CA SER A 107 -49.86 24.72 9.64
C SER A 107 -48.99 24.84 10.92
N GLY A 108 -48.25 25.94 11.11
CA GLY A 108 -47.76 26.45 12.42
C GLY A 108 -46.57 25.68 13.04
N GLY A 109 -45.44 26.30 13.42
CA GLY A 109 -45.26 27.43 14.37
C GLY A 109 -44.87 26.81 15.73
N ASP A 110 -43.94 27.25 16.58
CA ASP A 110 -43.01 28.37 16.79
C ASP A 110 -41.83 27.76 17.61
N LEU A 111 -40.59 28.24 17.70
CA LEU A 111 -39.98 29.55 17.99
C LEU A 111 -38.54 29.57 17.43
#